data_AF-E7ETN1-F1
#
_entry.id   AF-E7ETN1-F1
#
_cell.length_a   1.000
_cell.length_b   1.000
_cell.length_c   1.000
_cell.angle_alpha   90.00
_cell.angle_beta   90.00
_cell.angle_gamma   90.00
#
_symmetry.space_group_name_H-M   'P 1'
#
loop_
_entity.id
_entity.type
_entity.pdbx_description
1 polymer ?
#
loop_
_entity_poly.entity_id
_entity_poly.type
_entity_poly.pdbx_seq_one_letter_code
_entity_poly.pdbx_strand_id
1 'polypeptide(L)'
;MKKKLVVLGLLAVVLVLVIVGLCLWLPSASKEPDNHVYTRAAVAADAKQCSKIGRDALRDGGSAVDAAIAALLCVGLMNAHSMGIGGGLFLTIYNST
;
A
#
# COMPACT_ATOMS: atom_id res chain seq x y z
N MET A 1 -48.39 -13.88 -28.96
CA MET A 1 -47.01 -13.59 -29.43
C MET A 1 -46.45 -12.28 -28.87
N LYS A 2 -47.19 -11.16 -28.93
CA LYS A 2 -46.76 -9.84 -28.41
C LYS A 2 -46.36 -9.81 -26.92
N LYS A 3 -47.10 -10.52 -26.04
CA LYS A 3 -46.77 -10.63 -24.60
C LYS A 3 -45.41 -11.30 -24.34
N LYS A 4 -45.01 -12.29 -25.15
CA LYS A 4 -43.72 -12.98 -25.01
C LYS A 4 -42.54 -12.07 -25.39
N LEU A 5 -42.73 -11.21 -26.40
CA LEU A 5 -41.75 -10.19 -26.81
C LEU A 5 -41.53 -9.11 -25.73
N VAL A 6 -42.59 -8.66 -25.07
CA VAL A 6 -42.50 -7.67 -23.97
C VAL A 6 -41.76 -8.25 -22.76
N VAL A 7 -42.04 -9.50 -22.40
CA VAL A 7 -41.35 -10.20 -21.29
C VAL A 7 -39.87 -10.41 -21.59
N LEU A 8 -39.51 -10.75 -22.83
CA LEU A 8 -38.10 -10.88 -23.25
C LEU A 8 -37.36 -9.54 -23.14
N GLY A 9 -38.01 -8.43 -23.56
CA GLY A 9 -37.44 -7.10 -23.46
C GLY A 9 -37.16 -6.66 -22.03
N LEU A 10 -38.10 -6.90 -21.11
CA LEU A 10 -37.92 -6.60 -19.69
C LEU A 10 -36.79 -7.43 -19.06
N LEU A 11 -36.70 -8.73 -19.38
CA LEU A 11 -35.61 -9.60 -18.91
C LEU A 11 -34.24 -9.11 -19.41
N ALA A 12 -34.15 -8.68 -20.67
CA ALA A 12 -32.91 -8.12 -21.22
C ALA A 12 -32.50 -6.83 -20.50
N VAL A 13 -33.45 -5.93 -20.23
CA VAL A 13 -33.17 -4.69 -19.49
C VAL A 13 -32.69 -4.97 -18.06
N VAL A 14 -33.34 -5.91 -17.37
CA VAL A 14 -32.91 -6.32 -16.02
C VAL A 14 -31.50 -6.91 -16.04
N LEU A 15 -31.19 -7.78 -17.02
CA LEU A 15 -29.87 -8.37 -17.17
C LEU A 15 -28.79 -7.31 -17.39
N VAL A 16 -29.06 -6.31 -18.24
CA VAL A 16 -28.13 -5.20 -18.50
C VAL A 16 -27.91 -4.36 -17.24
N LEU A 17 -28.97 -4.05 -16.48
CA LEU A 17 -28.84 -3.30 -15.22
C LEU A 17 -28.03 -4.06 -14.16
N VAL A 18 -28.20 -5.38 -14.08
CA VAL A 18 -27.40 -6.23 -13.19
C VAL A 18 -25.94 -6.24 -13.60
N ILE A 19 -25.63 -6.38 -14.89
CA ILE A 19 -24.25 -6.35 -15.39
C ILE A 19 -23.60 -4.99 -15.13
N VAL A 20 -24.32 -3.88 -15.38
CA VAL A 20 -23.81 -2.52 -15.14
C VAL A 20 -23.59 -2.28 -13.65
N GLY A 21 -24.52 -2.69 -12.78
CA GLY A 21 -24.35 -2.63 -11.34
C GLY A 21 -23.17 -3.47 -10.86
N LEU A 22 -23.00 -4.66 -11.43
CA LEU A 22 -21.88 -5.55 -11.12
C LEU A 22 -20.55 -4.94 -11.58
N CYS A 23 -20.47 -4.36 -12.77
CA CYS A 23 -19.28 -3.66 -13.26
C CYS A 23 -18.96 -2.39 -12.45
N LEU A 24 -19.96 -1.68 -11.93
CA LEU A 24 -19.79 -0.49 -11.09
C LEU A 24 -19.38 -0.86 -9.65
N TRP A 25 -19.80 -2.02 -9.15
CA TRP A 25 -19.45 -2.50 -7.82
C TRP A 25 -18.22 -3.39 -7.76
N LEU A 26 -17.83 -4.03 -8.87
CA LEU A 26 -16.53 -4.71 -8.90
C LEU A 26 -15.46 -3.63 -8.78
N PRO A 27 -14.68 -3.61 -7.69
CA PRO A 27 -13.49 -2.78 -7.66
C PRO A 27 -12.64 -3.27 -8.83
N SER A 28 -12.35 -2.38 -9.77
CA SER A 28 -11.43 -2.65 -10.86
C SER A 28 -10.12 -3.10 -10.22
N ALA A 29 -9.89 -4.42 -10.19
CA ALA A 29 -8.73 -5.05 -9.58
C ALA A 29 -7.50 -4.92 -10.48
N SER A 30 -7.44 -3.87 -11.31
CA SER A 30 -6.20 -3.41 -11.92
C SER A 30 -5.36 -2.73 -10.83
N LYS A 31 -4.82 -3.54 -9.91
CA LYS A 31 -3.59 -3.16 -9.21
C LYS A 31 -2.53 -3.11 -10.30
N GLU A 32 -2.22 -1.90 -10.76
CA GLU A 32 -0.92 -1.62 -11.38
C GLU A 32 0.16 -2.35 -10.57
N PRO A 33 1.19 -2.95 -11.21
CA PRO A 33 2.30 -3.52 -10.49
C PRO A 33 2.82 -2.47 -9.51
N ASP A 34 2.87 -2.82 -8.22
CA ASP A 34 3.30 -1.93 -7.13
C ASP A 34 4.81 -1.69 -7.26
N ASN A 35 5.18 -0.88 -8.24
CA ASN A 35 6.55 -0.50 -8.52
C ASN A 35 6.91 0.52 -7.44
N HIS A 36 7.63 0.07 -6.42
CA HIS A 36 8.14 0.90 -5.31
C HIS A 36 9.29 1.83 -5.78
N VAL A 37 8.99 2.69 -6.75
CA VAL A 37 9.89 3.70 -7.33
C VAL A 37 9.47 5.07 -6.81
N TYR A 38 10.44 5.82 -6.28
CA TYR A 38 10.19 7.10 -5.60
C TYR A 38 11.11 8.18 -6.15
N THR A 39 10.57 9.37 -6.40
CA THR A 39 11.32 10.48 -7.03
C THR A 39 12.35 11.14 -6.12
N ARG A 40 12.18 11.08 -4.79
CA ARG A 40 12.99 11.86 -3.83
C ARG A 40 13.72 11.00 -2.82
N ALA A 41 13.00 10.15 -2.10
CA ALA A 41 13.56 9.31 -1.06
C ALA A 41 12.71 8.05 -0.86
N ALA A 42 13.32 7.03 -0.26
CA ALA A 42 12.68 5.75 0.01
C ALA A 42 13.16 5.20 1.37
N VAL A 43 12.27 4.48 2.06
CA VAL A 43 12.59 3.68 3.24
C VAL A 43 12.00 2.30 3.04
N ALA A 44 12.85 1.28 3.13
CA ALA A 44 12.45 -0.12 3.02
C ALA A 44 12.71 -0.82 4.35
N ALA A 45 11.65 -1.05 5.13
CA ALA A 45 11.63 -1.87 6.33
C ALA A 45 10.75 -3.12 6.13
N ASP A 46 10.96 -4.13 6.96
CA ASP A 46 10.26 -5.42 6.94
C ASP A 46 8.79 -5.35 7.41
N ALA A 47 8.38 -4.20 7.95
CA ALA A 47 6.99 -3.87 8.28
C ALA A 47 6.57 -2.58 7.60
N LYS A 48 5.45 -2.61 6.86
CA LYS A 48 4.92 -1.47 6.09
C LYS A 48 4.74 -0.21 6.95
N GLN A 49 4.31 -0.35 8.20
CA GLN A 49 4.15 0.79 9.11
C GLN A 49 5.50 1.45 9.45
N CYS A 50 6.56 0.67 9.61
CA CYS A 50 7.88 1.19 9.94
C CYS A 50 8.53 1.89 8.75
N SER A 51 8.30 1.40 7.53
CA SER A 51 8.66 2.14 6.30
C SER A 51 7.94 3.49 6.22
N LYS A 52 6.66 3.55 6.63
CA LYS A 52 5.90 4.81 6.68
C LYS A 52 6.48 5.77 7.72
N ILE A 53 6.76 5.31 8.93
CA ILE A 53 7.33 6.13 10.01
C ILE A 53 8.70 6.70 9.60
N GLY A 54 9.58 5.86 9.05
CA GLY A 54 10.88 6.33 8.54
C GLY A 54 10.73 7.34 7.40
N ARG A 55 9.79 7.12 6.46
CA ARG A 55 9.49 8.08 5.40
C ARG A 55 8.95 9.40 5.97
N ASP A 56 8.10 9.36 6.99
CA ASP A 56 7.53 10.57 7.60
C ASP A 56 8.64 11.38 8.30
N ALA A 57 9.60 10.74 8.96
CA ALA A 57 10.80 11.41 9.46
C ALA A 57 11.62 12.09 8.36
N LEU A 58 11.80 11.46 7.19
CA LEU A 58 12.44 12.13 6.03
C LEU A 58 11.62 13.32 5.53
N ARG A 59 10.29 13.18 5.51
CA ARG A 59 9.37 14.22 5.06
C ARG A 59 9.40 15.45 5.98
N ASP A 60 9.62 15.23 7.27
CA ASP A 60 9.72 16.26 8.29
C ASP A 60 11.10 16.93 8.34
N GLY A 61 11.99 16.59 7.39
CA GLY A 61 13.32 17.18 7.25
C GLY A 61 14.43 16.45 8.01
N GLY A 62 14.15 15.27 8.54
CA GLY A 62 15.15 14.41 9.16
C GLY A 62 16.18 13.87 8.16
N SER A 63 17.36 13.56 8.66
CA SER A 63 18.41 12.89 7.90
C SER A 63 18.06 11.42 7.60
N ALA A 64 18.85 10.78 6.73
CA ALA A 64 18.75 9.33 6.51
C ALA A 64 18.95 8.53 7.81
N VAL A 65 19.75 9.04 8.76
CA VAL A 65 19.97 8.43 10.07
C VAL A 65 18.73 8.55 10.95
N ASP A 66 18.09 9.72 11.00
CA ASP A 66 16.86 9.94 11.78
C ASP A 66 15.73 9.02 11.32
N ALA A 67 15.57 8.90 10.00
CA ALA A 67 14.60 8.00 9.38
C ALA A 67 14.88 6.53 9.70
N ALA A 68 16.14 6.11 9.68
CA ALA A 68 16.54 4.77 10.07
C ALA A 68 16.22 4.49 11.55
N ILE A 69 16.57 5.40 12.46
CA ILE A 69 16.29 5.25 13.91
C ILE A 69 14.78 5.15 14.15
N ALA A 70 13.98 6.04 13.55
CA ALA A 70 12.52 6.01 13.70
C ALA A 70 11.90 4.70 13.18
N ALA A 71 12.36 4.22 12.02
CA ALA A 71 11.93 2.94 11.47
C ALA A 71 12.36 1.76 12.37
N LEU A 72 13.60 1.72 12.85
CA LEU A 72 14.14 0.63 13.67
C LEU A 72 13.43 0.54 15.04
N LEU A 73 13.10 1.67 15.66
CA LEU A 73 12.28 1.70 16.88
C LEU A 73 10.89 1.09 16.63
N CYS A 74 10.27 1.40 15.48
CA CYS A 74 9.02 0.75 15.07
C CYS A 74 9.19 -0.75 14.83
N VAL A 75 10.25 -1.18 14.12
CA VAL A 75 10.48 -2.59 13.82
C VAL A 75 10.67 -3.38 15.12
N GLY A 76 11.35 -2.80 16.12
CA GLY A 76 11.47 -3.40 17.45
C GLY A 76 10.14 -3.64 18.17
N LEU A 77 9.05 -3.01 17.73
CA LEU A 77 7.68 -3.28 18.22
C LEU A 77 6.92 -4.23 17.29
N MET A 78 6.92 -3.95 15.98
CA MET A 78 6.14 -4.70 15.00
C MET A 78 6.69 -6.12 14.78
N ASN A 79 8.02 -6.27 14.85
CA ASN A 79 8.77 -7.53 14.73
C ASN A 79 9.70 -7.71 15.94
N ALA A 80 9.16 -7.59 17.15
CA ALA A 80 9.92 -7.65 18.41
C ALA A 80 10.75 -8.93 18.63
N HIS A 81 10.40 -10.03 17.96
CA HIS A 81 11.16 -11.28 18.00
C HIS A 81 12.47 -11.22 17.21
N SER A 82 12.61 -10.26 16.29
CA SER A 82 13.73 -10.16 15.34
C SER A 82 14.79 -9.18 15.83
N MET A 83 14.37 -8.00 16.28
CA MET A 83 15.27 -6.97 16.77
C MET A 83 14.61 -6.10 17.84
N GLY A 84 15.40 -5.26 18.52
CA GLY A 84 14.91 -4.30 19.51
C GLY A 84 16.03 -3.71 20.35
N ILE A 85 15.67 -2.85 21.31
CA ILE A 85 16.62 -2.15 22.18
C ILE A 85 17.45 -3.08 23.09
N GLY A 86 16.99 -4.31 23.32
CA GLY A 86 17.70 -5.32 24.11
C GLY A 86 18.77 -6.10 23.35
N GLY A 87 19.00 -5.80 22.06
CA GLY A 87 19.99 -6.47 21.22
C GLY A 87 21.18 -5.58 20.89
N GLY A 88 21.52 -5.52 19.59
CA GLY A 88 22.54 -4.63 19.04
C GLY A 88 22.28 -4.36 17.57
N LEU A 89 23.02 -3.43 16.98
CA LEU A 89 22.96 -3.13 15.55
C LEU A 89 24.30 -2.63 15.02
N PHE A 90 24.45 -2.69 13.70
CA PHE A 90 25.49 -2.01 12.95
C PHE A 90 24.83 -1.14 11.89
N LEU A 91 25.37 0.06 11.64
CA LEU A 91 24.92 0.93 10.57
C LEU A 91 26.09 1.23 9.65
N THR A 92 25.85 1.09 8.35
CA THR A 92 26.73 1.61 7.31
C THR A 92 26.12 2.91 6.80
N ILE A 93 26.78 4.03 7.08
CA ILE A 93 26.28 5.36 6.75
C ILE A 93 27.16 5.94 5.64
N TYR A 94 26.52 6.42 4.59
CA TYR A 94 27.14 7.16 3.50
C TYR A 94 26.63 8.60 3.53
N ASN A 95 27.55 9.56 3.38
CA ASN A 95 27.22 10.96 3.17
C ASN A 95 27.54 11.31 1.71
N SER A 96 26.57 11.85 0.99
CA SER A 96 26.69 12.17 -0.44
C SER A 96 27.34 13.53 -0.72
N THR A 97 27.68 14.27 0.33
CA THR A 97 28.35 15.58 0.25
C THR A 97 29.85 15.39 0.01
#